data_AF-A0A1I7UC54-F1
#
_entry.id   AF-A0A1I7UC54-F1
#
_cell.length_a   1.000
_cell.length_b   1.000
_cell.length_c   1.000
_cell.angle_alpha   90.00
_cell.angle_beta   90.00
_cell.angle_gamma   90.00
#
_symmetry.space_group_name_H-M   'P 1'
#
loop_
_entity.id
_entity.type
_entity.pdbx_description
1 polymer ?
#
loop_
_entity_poly.entity_id
_entity_poly.type
_entity_poly.pdbx_seq_one_letter_code
_entity_poly.pdbx_strand_id
1 'polypeptide(L)'
;MMEVTHFETRRRYIRQRLASIRSTMLILINSLTRVAERMNERIQQRNLSTNQMIHLIDVSLEAGLKISSAAADMEHICLKHIEDYIQINNDEIIHLELSLISL
;
A
#
# COMPACT_ATOMS: atom_id res chain seq x y z
N MET A 1 -28.33 -17.96 16.02
CA MET A 1 -27.00 -17.30 15.90
C MET A 1 -26.27 -17.96 14.75
N MET A 2 -26.62 -17.55 13.53
CA MET A 2 -26.07 -18.13 12.30
C MET A 2 -24.65 -17.61 12.08
N GLU A 3 -23.75 -18.53 11.74
CA GLU A 3 -22.59 -18.33 10.88
C GLU A 3 -22.08 -16.88 10.79
N VAL A 4 -21.00 -16.57 11.52
CA VAL A 4 -20.00 -15.70 10.90
C VAL A 4 -19.52 -16.50 9.69
N THR A 5 -20.16 -16.28 8.55
CA THR A 5 -20.04 -17.11 7.34
C THR A 5 -18.57 -17.20 6.93
N HIS A 6 -18.19 -18.31 6.31
CA HIS A 6 -16.86 -18.47 5.71
C HIS A 6 -16.48 -17.24 4.85
N PHE A 7 -17.47 -16.64 4.17
CA PHE A 7 -17.35 -15.38 3.43
C PHE A 7 -16.97 -14.19 4.31
N GLU A 8 -17.63 -13.97 5.46
CA GLU A 8 -17.29 -12.86 6.36
C GLU A 8 -15.89 -13.01 6.97
N THR A 9 -15.44 -14.23 7.24
CA THR A 9 -14.05 -14.48 7.68
C THR A 9 -13.04 -14.06 6.61
N ARG A 10 -13.27 -14.43 5.35
CA ARG A 10 -12.42 -14.04 4.21
C ARG A 10 -12.43 -12.52 3.99
N ARG A 11 -13.61 -11.89 4.05
CA ARG A 11 -13.74 -10.43 3.95
C ARG A 11 -12.99 -9.70 5.04
N ARG A 12 -13.12 -10.15 6.31
CA ARG A 12 -12.40 -9.57 7.44
C ARG A 12 -10.89 -9.64 7.23
N TYR A 13 -10.37 -10.78 6.79
CA TYR A 13 -8.96 -10.94 6.47
C TYR A 13 -8.50 -9.91 5.42
N ILE A 14 -9.23 -9.77 4.32
CA ILE A 14 -8.90 -8.80 3.28
C ILE A 14 -8.93 -7.36 3.80
N ARG A 15 -9.96 -6.98 4.57
CA ARG A 15 -10.05 -5.63 5.17
C ARG A 15 -8.84 -5.35 6.07
N GLN A 16 -8.38 -6.33 6.85
CA GLN A 16 -7.18 -6.20 7.67
C GLN A 16 -5.91 -6.03 6.82
N ARG A 17 -5.78 -6.78 5.72
CA ARG A 17 -4.67 -6.63 4.78
C ARG A 17 -4.63 -5.25 4.14
N LEU A 18 -5.76 -4.75 3.65
CA LEU A 18 -5.89 -3.40 3.08
C LEU A 18 -5.54 -2.31 4.11
N ALA A 19 -6.00 -2.43 5.36
CA ALA A 19 -5.64 -1.52 6.43
C ALA A 19 -4.13 -1.53 6.73
N SER A 20 -3.51 -2.71 6.75
CA SER A 20 -2.06 -2.86 6.93
C SER A 20 -1.28 -2.21 5.79
N ILE A 21 -1.68 -2.44 4.53
CA ILE A 21 -1.02 -1.83 3.36
C ILE A 21 -1.12 -0.30 3.44
N ARG A 22 -2.32 0.24 3.74
CA ARG A 22 -2.51 1.68 3.94
C ARG A 22 -1.56 2.24 5.00
N SER A 23 -1.41 1.56 6.13
CA SER A 23 -0.50 1.99 7.20
C SER A 23 0.96 2.04 6.71
N THR A 24 1.41 1.01 5.99
CA THR A 24 2.76 0.99 5.44
C THR A 24 2.98 2.07 4.36
N MET A 25 2.00 2.34 3.49
CA MET A 25 2.09 3.43 2.52
C MET A 25 2.26 4.79 3.22
N LEU A 26 1.54 5.05 4.31
CA LEU A 26 1.71 6.27 5.10
C LEU A 26 3.12 6.39 5.71
N ILE A 27 3.70 5.28 6.18
CA ILE A 27 5.07 5.24 6.70
C ILE A 27 6.08 5.56 5.58
N LEU A 28 5.89 5.02 4.38
CA LEU A 28 6.75 5.29 3.23
C LEU A 28 6.69 6.76 2.82
N ILE A 29 5.49 7.34 2.73
CA ILE A 29 5.31 8.77 2.40
C ILE A 29 6.01 9.65 3.44
N ASN A 30 5.83 9.38 4.73
CA ASN A 30 6.49 10.14 5.79
C ASN A 30 8.01 10.00 5.74
N SER A 31 8.52 8.83 5.35
CA SER A 31 9.96 8.60 5.19
C SER A 31 10.52 9.40 4.01
N LEU A 32 9.79 9.44 2.89
CA LEU A 32 10.10 10.28 1.73
C LEU A 32 10.23 11.75 2.12
N THR A 33 9.23 12.28 2.82
CA THR A 33 9.21 13.69 3.28
C THR A 33 10.43 13.99 4.15
N ARG A 34 10.74 13.12 5.11
CA ARG A 34 11.92 13.31 5.99
C ARG A 34 13.24 13.25 5.24
N VAL A 35 13.36 12.39 4.22
CA VAL A 35 14.56 12.33 3.37
C VAL A 35 14.71 13.62 2.58
N ALA A 36 13.62 14.13 1.99
CA ALA A 36 13.61 15.38 1.25
C ALA A 36 13.98 16.58 2.13
N GLU A 37 13.40 16.67 3.33
CA GLU A 37 13.71 17.72 4.32
C GLU A 37 15.20 17.70 4.71
N ARG A 38 15.72 16.52 5.10
CA ARG A 38 17.14 16.38 5.47
C ARG A 38 18.08 16.65 4.31
N MET A 39 17.69 16.33 3.08
CA MET A 39 18.46 16.67 1.89
C MET A 39 18.52 18.19 1.73
N ASN A 40 17.38 18.86 1.82
CA ASN A 40 17.29 20.31 1.68
C ASN A 40 18.11 21.03 2.77
N GLU A 41 18.02 20.58 4.02
CA GLU A 41 18.84 21.09 5.12
C GLU A 41 20.34 20.94 4.83
N ARG A 42 20.78 19.78 4.34
CA ARG A 42 22.19 19.54 4.00
C ARG A 42 22.69 20.42 2.86
N ILE A 43 21.85 20.68 1.85
CA ILE A 43 22.18 21.59 0.74
C ILE A 43 22.29 23.03 1.25
N GLN A 44 21.36 23.46 2.11
CA GLN A 44 21.32 24.83 2.62
C GLN A 44 22.41 25.13 3.66
N GLN A 45 22.80 24.15 4.49
CA GLN A 45 23.69 24.38 5.64
C GLN A 45 25.19 24.20 5.33
N ARG A 46 25.57 23.73 4.13
CA ARG A 46 26.98 23.42 3.83
C ARG A 46 27.43 24.07 2.53
N ASN A 47 28.64 24.63 2.57
CA ASN A 47 29.45 24.91 1.38
C ASN A 47 29.91 23.58 0.75
N LEU A 48 28.97 22.80 0.24
CA LEU A 48 29.26 21.57 -0.47
C LEU A 48 30.00 21.91 -1.77
N SER A 49 31.04 21.15 -2.07
CA SER A 49 31.61 21.18 -3.42
C SER A 49 30.58 20.70 -4.43
N THR A 50 30.73 21.11 -5.70
CA THR A 50 29.85 20.68 -6.80
C THR A 50 29.70 19.16 -6.86
N ASN A 51 30.79 18.41 -6.69
CA ASN A 51 30.76 16.94 -6.71
C ASN A 51 29.95 16.34 -5.55
N GLN A 52 30.02 16.94 -4.35
CA GLN A 52 29.23 16.49 -3.20
C GLN A 52 27.74 16.80 -3.38
N MET A 53 27.39 17.93 -4.01
CA MET A 53 26.00 18.24 -4.35
C MET A 53 25.44 17.25 -5.36
N ILE A 54 26.17 16.95 -6.43
CA ILE A 54 25.77 15.96 -7.44
C ILE A 54 25.53 14.60 -6.77
N HIS A 55 26.48 14.13 -5.96
CA HIS A 55 26.33 12.85 -5.28
C HIS A 55 25.12 12.82 -4.33
N LEU A 56 24.84 13.92 -3.62
CA LEU A 56 23.67 14.02 -2.75
C LEU A 56 22.35 13.95 -3.54
N ILE A 57 22.30 14.59 -4.71
CA ILE A 57 21.15 14.54 -5.63
C ILE A 57 20.97 13.11 -6.15
N ASP A 58 22.03 12.45 -6.60
CA ASP A 58 21.98 11.09 -7.13
C ASP A 58 21.43 10.10 -6.10
N VAL A 59 21.95 10.13 -4.87
CA VAL A 59 21.49 9.25 -3.77
C VAL A 59 20.01 9.50 -3.45
N SER A 60 19.58 10.76 -3.51
CA SER A 60 18.20 11.12 -3.19
C SER A 60 17.24 10.76 -4.32
N LEU A 61 17.67 10.88 -5.57
CA LEU A 61 16.93 10.38 -6.73
C LEU A 61 16.77 8.87 -6.66
N GLU A 62 17.85 8.13 -6.37
CA GLU A 62 17.80 6.68 -6.22
C GLU A 62 16.84 6.25 -5.11
N ALA A 63 16.90 6.92 -3.95
CA ALA A 63 15.96 6.68 -2.85
C ALA A 63 14.51 6.97 -3.26
N GLY A 64 14.26 8.08 -3.96
CA GLY A 64 12.94 8.44 -4.47
C GLY A 64 12.38 7.40 -5.45
N LEU A 65 13.21 6.93 -6.40
CA LEU A 65 12.83 5.89 -7.35
C LEU A 65 12.48 4.56 -6.65
N LYS A 66 13.28 4.14 -5.66
CA LYS A 66 13.00 2.93 -4.88
C LYS A 66 11.69 3.01 -4.12
N ILE A 67 11.39 4.16 -3.52
CA ILE A 67 10.14 4.35 -2.77
C ILE A 67 8.95 4.43 -3.73
N SER A 68 9.10 5.09 -4.89
CA SER A 68 8.07 5.11 -5.92
C SER A 68 7.75 3.72 -6.46
N SER A 69 8.78 2.88 -6.71
CA SER A 69 8.58 1.47 -7.10
C SER A 69 7.83 0.70 -6.01
N ALA A 70 8.23 0.84 -4.75
CA ALA A 70 7.55 0.17 -3.65
C ALA A 70 6.07 0.61 -3.53
N ALA A 71 5.78 1.91 -3.73
CA ALA A 71 4.41 2.40 -3.71
C ALA A 71 3.55 1.80 -4.84
N ALA A 72 4.10 1.67 -6.05
CA ALA A 72 3.41 1.01 -7.18
C ALA A 72 3.15 -0.48 -6.91
N ASP A 73 4.11 -1.20 -6.32
CA ASP A 73 3.90 -2.61 -5.93
C ASP A 73 2.78 -2.75 -4.88
N MET A 74 2.72 -1.83 -3.92
CA MET A 74 1.67 -1.81 -2.90
C MET A 74 0.30 -1.46 -3.48
N GLU A 75 0.24 -0.55 -4.45
CA GLU A 75 -0.99 -0.25 -5.19
C GLU A 75 -1.51 -1.49 -5.92
N HIS A 76 -0.64 -2.22 -6.61
CA HIS A 76 -1.01 -3.46 -7.29
C HIS A 76 -1.56 -4.51 -6.32
N ILE A 77 -0.93 -4.69 -5.16
CA ILE A 77 -1.41 -5.61 -4.11
C ILE A 77 -2.78 -5.16 -3.57
N CYS A 78 -2.99 -3.84 -3.38
CA CYS A 78 -4.28 -3.29 -2.97
C CYS A 78 -5.38 -3.60 -3.98
N LEU A 79 -5.13 -3.38 -5.27
CA LEU A 79 -6.09 -3.67 -6.34
C LEU A 79 -6.49 -5.15 -6.33
N LYS A 80 -5.51 -6.05 -6.26
CA LYS A 80 -5.76 -7.49 -6.16
C LYS A 80 -6.65 -7.85 -4.96
N HIS A 81 -6.38 -7.28 -3.79
CA HIS A 81 -7.21 -7.51 -2.61
C HIS A 81 -8.62 -6.95 -2.74
N ILE A 82 -8.81 -5.85 -3.47
CA ILE A 82 -10.15 -5.31 -3.77
C ILE A 82 -10.90 -6.26 -4.71
N GLU A 83 -10.24 -6.76 -5.75
CA GLU A 83 -10.80 -7.77 -6.66
C GLU A 83 -11.21 -9.04 -5.91
N ASP A 84 -10.34 -9.57 -5.04
CA ASP A 84 -10.64 -10.71 -4.17
C ASP A 84 -11.88 -10.45 -3.30
N TYR A 85 -12.02 -9.23 -2.76
CA TYR A 85 -13.17 -8.84 -1.94
C TYR A 85 -14.46 -8.84 -2.74
N ILE A 86 -14.44 -8.29 -3.95
CA ILE A 86 -15.59 -8.27 -4.87
C ILE A 86 -16.00 -9.71 -5.20
N GLN A 87 -15.03 -10.56 -5.54
CA GLN A 87 -15.28 -11.96 -5.86
C GLN A 87 -15.96 -12.69 -4.68
N ILE A 88 -15.47 -12.48 -3.45
CA ILE A 88 -16.10 -13.09 -2.26
C ILE A 88 -17.56 -12.67 -2.08
N ASN A 89 -17.90 -11.40 -2.37
CA ASN A 89 -19.30 -10.96 -2.29
C ASN A 89 -20.15 -11.60 -3.39
N ASN A 90 -19.62 -11.71 -4.60
CA ASN A 90 -20.32 -12.37 -5.70
C ASN A 90 -20.56 -13.85 -5.39
N ASP A 91 -19.55 -14.55 -4.84
CA ASP A 91 -19.67 -15.95 -4.42
C ASP A 91 -20.74 -16.12 -3.32
N GLU A 92 -20.81 -15.21 -2.35
CA GLU A 92 -21.83 -15.25 -1.29
C GLU A 92 -23.24 -15.02 -1.85
N ILE A 93 -23.41 -14.09 -2.79
CA ILE A 93 -24.69 -13.86 -3.46
C ILE A 93 -25.17 -15.13 -4.16
N ILE A 94 -24.32 -15.75 -4.99
CA ILE A 94 -24.66 -16.99 -5.69
C ILE A 94 -25.00 -18.12 -4.70
N HIS A 95 -24.20 -18.27 -3.63
CA HIS A 95 -24.47 -19.26 -2.59
C HIS A 95 -25.86 -19.08 -1.95
N LEU A 96 -26.24 -17.84 -1.64
CA LEU A 96 -27.54 -17.51 -1.08
C LEU A 96 -28.67 -17.77 -2.09
N GLU A 97 -28.51 -17.39 -3.35
CA GLU A 97 -29.49 -17.65 -4.43
C GLU A 97 -29.76 -19.15 -4.61
N LEU A 98 -28.70 -19.97 -4.68
CA LEU A 98 -28.83 -21.42 -4.81
C LEU A 98 -29.52 -22.06 -3.61
N SER A 99 -29.21 -21.56 -2.40
CA SER A 99 -29.82 -22.05 -1.15
C SER A 99 -31.33 -21.78 -1.10
N LEU A 100 -31.78 -20.66 -1.69
CA LEU A 100 -33.20 -20.29 -1.76
C LEU A 100 -33.99 -21.11 -2.80
N ILE A 101 -33.34 -21.56 -3.88
CA ILE A 101 -33.97 -22.38 -4.94
C ILE A 101 -34.17 -23.84 -4.48
N SER A 102 -33.36 -24.31 -3.51
CA SER A 102 -33.45 -25.66 -2.95
C SER A 102 -34.50 -25.86 -1.86
N LEU A 103 -35.29 -24.82 -1.54
CA LEU A 103 -36.38 -24.81 -0.55
C LEU A 103 -37.75 -24.76 -1.26
#